data_AF-A0A928FEJ5-F1
#
_entry.id   AF-A0A928FEJ5-F1
#
_cell.length_a   1.000
_cell.length_b   1.000
_cell.length_c   1.000
_cell.angle_alpha   90.00
_cell.angle_beta   90.00
_cell.angle_gamma   90.00
#
_symmetry.space_group_name_H-M   'P 1'
#
loop_
_entity.id
_entity.type
_entity.pdbx_description
1 polymer ?
#
loop_
_entity_poly.entity_id
_entity_poly.type
_entity_poly.pdbx_seq_one_letter_code
_entity_poly.pdbx_strand_id
1 'polypeptide(L)'
;MKKVFLLTLSLLLIVVLASCGSSDGGSKETTPEQTKDPLGGGVIRTVAPATEPPAPVETDIDYSKYTPTAEKLAEYDYVKIFEAPKGNPRDIVYNYMYAMSQIEWKATKGWNTHWKVQGDFGVNITYEEGKTYYGIPYSNTKCGLSVFENFVIDGTFTPNSEYYEELIGNHCSSSMGLAYQQIIDLPYSGGLKENSARRGLIKLAAPLEIPPSRTENNPDDWISETVTAHNGVDKLYEAYASLDKGDILYKMIDGSGHTRMVSKVEVNKTVAGKIIPSRSYVYCLEQTNAWADNKRESTWFIDRKYSFETLNSTNFTPFTLCIFHEENPKIYDAYIMMKGKNTPETIKKMLAGTIESTFPLNYVRATITDADGKIVSEAFKYDFTKNYKVNIRDMTYTLNADKLPTGTYTFNLKAGIARGSWDIETIEFTVE
;
A
#
# COMPACT_ATOMS: atom_id res chain seq x y z
N MET A 1 -43.67 34.61 -35.09
CA MET A 1 -44.60 34.30 -36.19
C MET A 1 -43.82 33.49 -37.22
N LYS A 2 -44.15 32.19 -37.38
CA LYS A 2 -44.76 31.59 -38.59
C LYS A 2 -43.88 31.72 -39.86
N LYS A 3 -43.58 30.70 -40.67
CA LYS A 3 -43.93 29.27 -40.73
C LYS A 3 -43.32 28.71 -42.05
N VAL A 4 -43.17 27.37 -42.12
CA VAL A 4 -43.36 26.46 -43.30
C VAL A 4 -42.16 26.31 -44.26
N PHE A 5 -41.52 25.14 -44.46
CA PHE A 5 -41.88 23.77 -44.94
C PHE A 5 -42.19 23.62 -46.44
N LEU A 6 -41.37 22.83 -47.15
CA LEU A 6 -41.68 21.75 -48.14
C LEU A 6 -40.41 21.49 -49.02
N LEU A 7 -40.12 20.38 -49.72
CA LEU A 7 -40.35 18.91 -49.67
C LEU A 7 -40.04 18.39 -51.10
N THR A 8 -39.23 17.33 -51.28
CA THR A 8 -39.22 16.31 -52.39
C THR A 8 -37.91 15.49 -52.28
N LEU A 9 -37.83 14.16 -52.06
CA LEU A 9 -38.39 12.92 -52.67
C LEU A 9 -37.53 12.35 -53.84
N SER A 10 -37.01 11.11 -53.67
CA SER A 10 -36.69 10.02 -54.66
C SER A 10 -35.89 8.93 -53.90
N LEU A 11 -36.35 7.73 -53.51
CA LEU A 11 -36.87 6.49 -54.15
C LEU A 11 -35.86 5.57 -54.89
N LEU A 12 -35.99 4.26 -54.58
CA LEU A 12 -35.58 3.00 -55.28
C LEU A 12 -34.18 2.37 -55.00
N LEU A 13 -33.90 1.05 -54.97
CA LEU A 13 -34.51 -0.26 -54.59
C LEU A 13 -33.57 -1.41 -55.14
N ILE A 14 -33.32 -2.53 -54.39
CA ILE A 14 -33.10 -3.96 -54.84
C ILE A 14 -31.81 -4.33 -55.66
N VAL A 15 -31.11 -5.49 -55.63
CA VAL A 15 -31.01 -6.79 -54.87
C VAL A 15 -29.94 -7.71 -55.53
N VAL A 16 -29.56 -8.83 -54.85
CA VAL A 16 -28.92 -10.13 -55.32
C VAL A 16 -27.40 -10.15 -55.57
N LEU A 17 -26.55 -10.95 -54.90
CA LEU A 17 -26.39 -12.42 -54.67
C LEU A 17 -25.48 -13.14 -55.71
N ALA A 18 -24.39 -13.72 -55.17
CA ALA A 18 -23.68 -14.97 -55.49
C ALA A 18 -23.22 -15.32 -56.94
N SER A 19 -21.95 -15.76 -57.08
CA SER A 19 -21.61 -17.08 -57.66
C SER A 19 -20.10 -17.42 -57.62
N CYS A 20 -19.84 -18.71 -57.49
CA CYS A 20 -18.57 -19.45 -57.42
C CYS A 20 -17.75 -19.54 -58.73
N GLY A 21 -16.54 -20.12 -58.63
CA GLY A 21 -15.78 -20.82 -59.69
C GLY A 21 -14.27 -20.52 -59.62
N SER A 22 -13.40 -21.35 -59.01
CA SER A 22 -12.84 -22.66 -59.42
C SER A 22 -11.84 -22.61 -60.58
N SER A 23 -10.59 -23.05 -60.34
CA SER A 23 -9.83 -23.96 -61.24
C SER A 23 -8.50 -24.41 -60.60
N ASP A 24 -8.40 -25.71 -60.33
CA ASP A 24 -7.31 -26.69 -60.57
C ASP A 24 -5.91 -26.18 -60.98
N GLY A 25 -4.76 -26.77 -60.65
CA GLY A 25 -4.40 -28.13 -60.20
C GLY A 25 -3.00 -28.44 -60.79
N GLY A 26 -2.14 -29.20 -60.10
CA GLY A 26 -0.87 -29.68 -60.70
C GLY A 26 0.23 -30.04 -59.70
N SER A 27 0.62 -31.32 -59.72
CA SER A 27 1.51 -32.04 -58.79
C SER A 27 3.00 -32.02 -59.17
N LYS A 28 3.90 -32.20 -58.17
CA LYS A 28 4.80 -33.37 -58.03
C LYS A 28 5.88 -33.21 -56.93
N GLU A 29 5.94 -34.25 -56.09
CA GLU A 29 7.10 -34.92 -55.44
C GLU A 29 8.31 -34.11 -54.93
N THR A 30 8.56 -34.18 -53.62
CA THR A 30 9.62 -35.01 -52.99
C THR A 30 9.61 -34.88 -51.46
N THR A 31 9.57 -36.02 -50.75
CA THR A 31 9.97 -36.21 -49.33
C THR A 31 11.30 -37.01 -49.34
N PRO A 32 12.16 -37.03 -48.28
CA PRO A 32 11.83 -37.31 -46.86
C PRO A 32 12.57 -36.36 -45.86
N GLU A 33 12.25 -36.27 -44.57
CA GLU A 33 12.48 -37.24 -43.50
C GLU A 33 11.82 -36.79 -42.17
N GLN A 34 11.28 -37.76 -41.44
CA GLN A 34 11.36 -38.00 -39.97
C GLN A 34 11.02 -36.87 -38.97
N THR A 35 10.33 -37.06 -37.84
CA THR A 35 9.69 -38.20 -37.14
C THR A 35 8.91 -37.61 -35.94
N LYS A 36 7.79 -38.24 -35.58
CA LYS A 36 7.18 -38.44 -34.24
C LYS A 36 5.68 -38.08 -34.14
N ASP A 37 4.90 -39.11 -34.39
CA ASP A 37 3.56 -39.40 -33.85
C ASP A 37 3.64 -39.84 -32.36
N PRO A 38 2.52 -40.14 -31.65
CA PRO A 38 1.16 -39.59 -31.76
C PRO A 38 0.49 -39.34 -30.37
N LEU A 39 -0.69 -38.72 -30.45
CA LEU A 39 -1.73 -38.66 -29.42
C LEU A 39 -2.07 -40.03 -28.82
N GLY A 40 -2.14 -40.10 -27.49
CA GLY A 40 -2.60 -41.27 -26.73
C GLY A 40 -3.70 -40.91 -25.73
N GLY A 41 -4.89 -41.49 -25.94
CA GLY A 41 -5.79 -42.03 -24.92
C GLY A 41 -6.23 -41.14 -23.76
N GLY A 42 -7.43 -40.56 -23.88
CA GLY A 42 -8.16 -39.98 -22.75
C GLY A 42 -8.57 -41.05 -21.73
N VAL A 43 -8.09 -40.90 -20.50
CA VAL A 43 -8.61 -41.60 -19.31
C VAL A 43 -9.51 -40.63 -18.57
N ILE A 44 -10.82 -40.91 -18.53
CA ILE A 44 -11.75 -40.20 -17.64
C ILE A 44 -11.43 -40.65 -16.21
N ARG A 45 -10.74 -39.80 -15.45
CA ARG A 45 -10.63 -39.95 -13.99
C ARG A 45 -11.91 -39.37 -13.36
N THR A 46 -12.70 -40.23 -12.73
CA THR A 46 -13.70 -39.84 -11.75
C THR A 46 -12.99 -39.14 -10.59
N VAL A 47 -13.19 -37.83 -10.49
CA VAL A 47 -12.67 -37.01 -9.39
C VAL A 47 -13.56 -37.30 -8.18
N ALA A 48 -12.95 -37.76 -7.08
CA ALA A 48 -13.65 -37.93 -5.81
C ALA A 48 -14.25 -36.59 -5.34
N PRO A 49 -15.40 -36.59 -4.64
CA PRO A 49 -15.97 -35.35 -4.12
C PRO A 49 -14.94 -34.66 -3.23
N ALA A 50 -14.73 -33.36 -3.50
CA ALA A 50 -13.81 -32.54 -2.74
C ALA A 50 -14.18 -32.60 -1.25
N THR A 51 -13.22 -32.99 -0.41
CA THR A 51 -13.32 -32.85 1.04
C THR A 51 -13.59 -31.39 1.36
N GLU A 52 -14.54 -31.12 2.27
CA GLU A 52 -14.83 -29.75 2.72
C GLU A 52 -13.53 -29.01 3.03
N PRO A 53 -13.34 -27.80 2.48
CA PRO A 53 -12.14 -27.03 2.78
C PRO A 53 -12.07 -26.78 4.29
N PRO A 54 -10.87 -26.84 4.89
CA PRO A 54 -10.72 -26.55 6.31
C PRO A 54 -11.27 -25.16 6.60
N ALA A 55 -12.00 -25.03 7.71
CA ALA A 55 -12.50 -23.74 8.17
C ALA A 55 -11.34 -22.72 8.20
N PRO A 56 -11.58 -21.46 7.78
CA PRO A 56 -10.57 -20.42 7.84
C PRO A 56 -10.05 -20.31 9.27
N VAL A 57 -8.72 -20.44 9.42
CA VAL A 57 -8.06 -20.25 10.71
C VAL A 57 -8.08 -18.74 10.96
N GLU A 58 -8.93 -18.28 11.87
CA GLU A 58 -8.80 -16.95 12.46
C GLU A 58 -7.44 -16.90 13.18
N THR A 59 -6.44 -16.33 12.53
CA THR A 59 -5.15 -16.09 13.18
C THR A 59 -5.25 -14.78 13.94
N ASP A 60 -5.78 -14.83 15.15
CA ASP A 60 -5.50 -13.81 16.14
C ASP A 60 -3.97 -13.75 16.29
N ILE A 61 -3.36 -12.70 15.72
CA ILE A 61 -1.94 -12.47 15.92
C ILE A 61 -1.81 -12.05 17.38
N ASP A 62 -1.36 -12.98 18.21
CA ASP A 62 -1.07 -12.68 19.60
C ASP A 62 0.19 -11.80 19.68
N TYR A 63 0.01 -10.50 19.93
CA TYR A 63 1.10 -9.54 20.15
C TYR A 63 1.65 -9.59 21.57
N SER A 64 1.00 -10.29 22.50
CA SER A 64 1.53 -10.45 23.86
C SER A 64 2.87 -11.18 23.83
N LYS A 65 3.10 -12.06 22.85
CA LYS A 65 4.40 -12.72 22.64
C LYS A 65 5.55 -11.77 22.25
N TYR A 66 5.21 -10.62 21.64
CA TYR A 66 6.17 -9.55 21.35
C TYR A 66 6.23 -8.54 22.49
N THR A 67 5.35 -8.69 23.49
CA THR A 67 5.35 -7.84 24.67
C THR A 67 6.29 -8.38 25.74
N PRO A 68 7.36 -7.64 26.08
CA PRO A 68 8.22 -8.09 27.14
C PRO A 68 7.45 -7.96 28.45
N THR A 69 7.42 -9.07 29.17
CA THR A 69 6.84 -9.14 30.51
C THR A 69 7.69 -8.32 31.47
N ALA A 70 7.08 -7.89 32.59
CA ALA A 70 7.83 -7.22 33.66
C ALA A 70 9.04 -8.05 34.14
N GLU A 71 8.91 -9.38 34.15
CA GLU A 71 9.99 -10.32 34.47
C GLU A 71 11.14 -10.26 33.45
N LYS A 72 10.82 -10.26 32.15
CA LYS A 72 11.82 -10.14 31.09
C LYS A 72 12.48 -8.76 31.08
N LEU A 73 11.74 -7.71 31.42
CA LEU A 73 12.28 -6.35 31.57
C LEU A 73 13.24 -6.25 32.76
N ALA A 74 12.98 -6.98 33.85
CA ALA A 74 13.81 -7.00 35.04
C ALA A 74 15.18 -7.66 34.83
N GLU A 75 15.37 -8.45 33.75
CA GLU A 75 16.68 -9.02 33.37
C GLU A 75 17.67 -7.96 32.81
N TYR A 76 17.20 -6.75 32.53
CA TYR A 76 17.99 -5.72 31.88
C TYR A 76 18.25 -4.54 32.83
N ASP A 77 19.53 -4.19 32.99
CA ASP A 77 19.95 -3.03 33.80
C ASP A 77 19.42 -1.70 33.25
N TYR A 78 19.07 -1.64 31.96
CA TYR A 78 18.56 -0.45 31.31
C TYR A 78 17.60 -0.77 30.16
N VAL A 79 16.37 -0.27 30.28
CA VAL A 79 15.35 -0.31 29.22
C VAL A 79 14.64 1.03 29.14
N LYS A 80 14.53 1.58 27.92
CA LYS A 80 13.62 2.67 27.59
C LYS A 80 12.49 2.16 26.72
N ILE A 81 11.25 2.55 27.04
CA ILE A 81 10.03 2.19 26.29
C ILE A 81 9.40 3.46 25.74
N PHE A 82 9.05 3.44 24.46
CA PHE A 82 8.42 4.53 23.74
C PHE A 82 7.06 4.09 23.22
N GLU A 83 5.98 4.53 23.84
CA GLU A 83 4.62 4.11 23.49
C GLU A 83 3.98 5.03 22.43
N ALA A 84 3.26 4.42 21.51
CA ALA A 84 2.47 5.16 20.53
C ALA A 84 1.13 5.64 21.10
N PRO A 85 0.62 6.82 20.68
CA PRO A 85 -0.71 7.28 21.05
C PRO A 85 -1.83 6.28 20.65
N LYS A 86 -2.88 6.22 21.49
CA LYS A 86 -4.11 5.45 21.23
C LYS A 86 -5.23 6.37 20.79
N GLY A 87 -6.23 5.84 20.09
CA GLY A 87 -7.33 6.62 19.53
C GLY A 87 -8.37 5.72 18.89
N ASN A 88 -9.34 6.30 18.18
CA ASN A 88 -10.27 5.50 17.38
C ASN A 88 -9.51 4.82 16.22
N PRO A 89 -9.66 3.49 15.99
CA PRO A 89 -8.92 2.78 14.95
C PRO A 89 -9.12 3.36 13.54
N ARG A 90 -10.36 3.72 13.19
CA ARG A 90 -10.70 4.32 11.88
C ARG A 90 -10.04 5.68 11.70
N ASP A 91 -10.05 6.49 12.76
CA ASP A 91 -9.39 7.81 12.76
C ASP A 91 -7.88 7.67 12.60
N ILE A 92 -7.25 6.73 13.31
CA ILE A 92 -5.80 6.49 13.21
C ILE A 92 -5.41 6.12 11.78
N VAL A 93 -6.13 5.16 11.19
CA VAL A 93 -5.89 4.70 9.82
C VAL A 93 -6.07 5.84 8.82
N TYR A 94 -7.21 6.54 8.89
CA TYR A 94 -7.51 7.63 7.98
C TYR A 94 -6.54 8.80 8.13
N ASN A 95 -6.26 9.24 9.36
CA ASN A 95 -5.38 10.38 9.61
C ASN A 95 -3.95 10.09 9.17
N TYR A 96 -3.47 8.84 9.30
CA TYR A 96 -2.17 8.46 8.76
C TYR A 96 -2.15 8.57 7.23
N MET A 97 -3.17 8.05 6.54
CA MET A 97 -3.25 8.19 5.09
C MET A 97 -3.38 9.65 4.67
N TYR A 98 -4.16 10.45 5.40
CA TYR A 98 -4.30 11.88 5.17
C TYR A 98 -2.96 12.59 5.36
N ALA A 99 -2.20 12.30 6.42
CA ALA A 99 -0.87 12.86 6.65
C ALA A 99 0.10 12.54 5.50
N MET A 100 0.09 11.30 4.98
CA MET A 100 0.87 10.94 3.79
C MET A 100 0.55 11.81 2.57
N SER A 101 -0.65 12.40 2.47
CA SER A 101 -1.04 13.30 1.38
C SER A 101 -0.70 14.77 1.61
N GLN A 102 -0.34 15.17 2.84
CA GLN A 102 -0.15 16.58 3.20
C GLN A 102 1.30 17.05 3.27
N ILE A 103 2.28 16.15 3.30
CA ILE A 103 3.70 16.53 3.48
C ILE A 103 4.13 17.48 2.36
N GLU A 104 4.50 18.70 2.71
CA GLU A 104 5.06 19.66 1.77
C GLU A 104 6.57 19.45 1.67
N TRP A 105 7.09 19.38 0.45
CA TRP A 105 8.53 19.27 0.22
C TRP A 105 8.94 19.87 -1.12
N LYS A 106 10.19 20.35 -1.18
CA LYS A 106 10.79 20.94 -2.38
C LYS A 106 11.90 20.06 -2.93
N ALA A 107 11.84 19.80 -4.22
CA ALA A 107 12.91 19.13 -4.96
C ALA A 107 14.15 20.02 -5.05
N THR A 108 15.31 19.59 -4.56
CA THR A 108 16.57 20.35 -4.71
C THR A 108 17.31 20.06 -6.01
N LYS A 109 16.88 19.03 -6.74
CA LYS A 109 17.38 18.62 -8.05
C LYS A 109 16.21 17.99 -8.81
N GLY A 110 16.22 17.93 -10.15
CA GLY A 110 15.20 17.20 -10.90
C GLY A 110 15.42 15.67 -10.87
N TRP A 111 14.34 14.89 -10.87
CA TRP A 111 14.37 13.42 -11.01
C TRP A 111 13.08 12.86 -11.60
N ASN A 112 13.09 11.56 -11.94
CA ASN A 112 11.91 10.81 -12.36
C ASN A 112 11.70 9.62 -11.44
N THR A 113 10.46 9.32 -11.07
CA THR A 113 10.13 7.99 -10.51
C THR A 113 9.97 7.03 -11.68
N HIS A 114 10.90 6.10 -11.85
CA HIS A 114 10.80 5.07 -12.88
C HIS A 114 10.10 3.83 -12.34
N TRP A 115 8.94 3.52 -12.91
CA TRP A 115 8.31 2.23 -12.72
C TRP A 115 8.88 1.22 -13.74
N LYS A 116 9.84 0.38 -13.32
CA LYS A 116 10.21 -0.84 -14.05
C LYS A 116 9.59 -2.04 -13.35
N VAL A 117 8.38 -2.41 -13.77
CA VAL A 117 7.97 -3.81 -13.68
C VAL A 117 8.44 -4.48 -14.97
N GLN A 118 8.79 -5.76 -14.93
CA GLN A 118 8.98 -6.54 -16.15
C GLN A 118 7.69 -6.44 -17.00
N GLY A 119 7.70 -5.57 -18.02
CA GLY A 119 6.55 -5.26 -18.86
C GLY A 119 6.27 -3.74 -18.95
N ASP A 120 5.97 -3.26 -20.16
CA ASP A 120 5.94 -1.85 -20.62
C ASP A 120 4.94 -0.89 -19.95
N PHE A 121 4.48 -1.14 -18.72
CA PHE A 121 3.48 -0.28 -18.08
C PHE A 121 4.06 0.95 -17.36
N GLY A 122 5.35 1.25 -17.51
CA GLY A 122 6.05 2.30 -16.77
C GLY A 122 5.36 3.67 -16.79
N VAL A 123 4.95 4.14 -15.62
CA VAL A 123 4.51 5.52 -15.42
C VAL A 123 5.73 6.30 -15.00
N ASN A 124 6.04 7.37 -15.74
CA ASN A 124 7.08 8.31 -15.38
C ASN A 124 6.43 9.55 -14.77
N ILE A 125 6.66 9.79 -13.48
CA ILE A 125 6.32 11.05 -12.82
C ILE A 125 7.63 11.83 -12.67
N THR A 126 7.68 13.02 -13.26
CA THR A 126 8.86 13.89 -13.28
C THR A 126 8.74 14.97 -12.23
N TYR A 127 9.74 15.02 -11.35
CA TYR A 127 9.90 16.05 -10.34
C TYR A 127 10.99 17.03 -10.78
N GLU A 128 10.65 18.31 -10.77
CA GLU A 128 11.44 19.42 -11.26
C GLU A 128 12.17 20.09 -10.11
N GLU A 129 13.43 20.45 -10.35
CA GLU A 129 14.23 21.23 -9.40
C GLU A 129 13.53 22.54 -9.02
N GLY A 130 13.55 22.86 -7.73
CA GLY A 130 13.01 24.10 -7.21
C GLY A 130 11.49 24.12 -7.05
N LYS A 131 10.78 23.07 -7.46
CA LYS A 131 9.32 22.99 -7.37
C LYS A 131 8.87 22.37 -6.04
N THR A 132 7.76 22.89 -5.51
CA THR A 132 7.12 22.39 -4.29
C THR A 132 6.07 21.34 -4.64
N TYR A 133 6.11 20.22 -3.94
CA TYR A 133 5.25 19.06 -4.09
C TYR A 133 4.54 18.75 -2.78
N TYR A 134 3.44 18.01 -2.86
CA TYR A 134 2.65 17.61 -1.70
C TYR A 134 2.38 16.11 -1.66
N GLY A 135 2.51 15.57 -0.47
CA GLY A 135 2.36 14.16 -0.17
C GLY A 135 3.56 13.32 -0.59
N ILE A 136 3.55 12.06 -0.14
CA ILE A 136 4.57 11.08 -0.46
C ILE A 136 4.54 10.79 -1.98
N PRO A 137 5.70 10.75 -2.68
CA PRO A 137 5.78 10.43 -4.10
C PRO A 137 5.06 9.13 -4.46
N TYR A 138 4.42 9.06 -5.63
CA TYR A 138 3.96 7.76 -6.13
C TYR A 138 5.15 6.93 -6.64
N SER A 139 5.31 5.70 -6.13
CA SER A 139 6.44 4.81 -6.42
C SER A 139 6.03 3.33 -6.29
N ASN A 140 6.76 2.40 -6.91
CA ASN A 140 6.61 0.96 -6.62
C ASN A 140 7.21 0.57 -5.27
N THR A 141 8.03 1.45 -4.73
CA THR A 141 8.60 1.25 -3.44
C THR A 141 7.56 1.57 -2.37
N LYS A 142 8.07 1.59 -1.17
CA LYS A 142 7.79 0.63 -0.14
C LYS A 142 7.49 1.32 1.21
N CYS A 143 7.29 2.64 1.15
CA CYS A 143 7.78 3.51 2.21
C CYS A 143 6.64 4.21 2.95
N GLY A 144 6.73 4.16 4.28
CA GLY A 144 5.84 4.88 5.18
C GLY A 144 6.21 6.35 5.33
N LEU A 145 5.27 7.09 5.93
CA LEU A 145 5.40 8.50 6.30
C LEU A 145 6.70 8.78 7.05
N SER A 146 6.96 8.01 8.11
CA SER A 146 8.11 8.22 8.99
C SER A 146 9.46 8.01 8.29
N VAL A 147 9.52 7.16 7.28
CA VAL A 147 10.74 6.96 6.47
C VAL A 147 10.94 8.16 5.57
N PHE A 148 9.89 8.58 4.87
CA PHE A 148 9.97 9.71 3.94
C PHE A 148 10.34 11.02 4.64
N GLU A 149 9.73 11.31 5.79
CA GLU A 149 10.04 12.51 6.60
C GLU A 149 11.52 12.57 7.02
N ASN A 150 12.21 11.44 7.20
CA ASN A 150 13.65 11.44 7.50
C ASN A 150 14.52 11.91 6.33
N PHE A 151 14.01 11.85 5.09
CA PHE A 151 14.69 12.33 3.89
C PHE A 151 14.27 13.75 3.49
N VAL A 152 13.23 14.29 4.13
CA VAL A 152 12.83 15.68 3.98
C VAL A 152 13.44 16.50 5.11
N ILE A 153 14.51 17.24 4.80
CA ILE A 153 15.23 18.10 5.77
C ILE A 153 14.85 19.54 5.48
N ASP A 154 14.32 20.26 6.48
CA ASP A 154 13.86 21.64 6.37
C ASP A 154 12.91 21.89 5.19
N GLY A 155 12.02 20.92 4.94
CA GLY A 155 11.05 20.98 3.83
C GLY A 155 11.69 20.75 2.46
N THR A 156 12.94 20.30 2.39
CA THR A 156 13.63 19.99 1.13
C THR A 156 13.95 18.51 1.04
N PHE A 157 13.73 17.95 -0.13
CA PHE A 157 14.14 16.59 -0.46
C PHE A 157 15.25 16.65 -1.51
N THR A 158 16.35 15.95 -1.23
CA THR A 158 17.50 15.87 -2.12
C THR A 158 17.73 14.42 -2.55
N PRO A 159 17.54 14.07 -3.84
CA PRO A 159 17.78 12.72 -4.35
C PRO A 159 19.29 12.45 -4.51
N ASN A 160 20.02 12.29 -3.40
CA ASN A 160 21.49 12.16 -3.41
C ASN A 160 22.05 10.93 -2.67
N SER A 161 21.25 9.90 -2.40
CA SER A 161 21.77 8.64 -1.85
C SER A 161 21.60 7.50 -2.84
N GLU A 162 22.53 6.54 -2.87
CA GLU A 162 22.44 5.29 -3.65
C GLU A 162 21.18 4.46 -3.34
N TYR A 163 20.48 4.79 -2.25
CA TYR A 163 19.26 4.12 -1.79
C TYR A 163 17.97 4.86 -2.17
N TYR A 164 18.02 5.97 -2.91
CA TYR A 164 16.87 6.84 -3.11
C TYR A 164 15.67 6.16 -3.81
N GLU A 165 15.91 5.31 -4.82
CA GLU A 165 14.85 4.58 -5.54
C GLU A 165 14.10 3.61 -4.62
N GLU A 166 14.79 3.14 -3.56
CA GLU A 166 14.26 2.18 -2.59
C GLU A 166 13.58 2.83 -1.39
N LEU A 167 13.61 4.16 -1.28
CA LEU A 167 13.24 4.87 -0.04
C LEU A 167 12.18 5.95 -0.23
N ILE A 168 11.81 6.23 -1.49
CA ILE A 168 10.82 7.25 -1.78
C ILE A 168 9.56 6.65 -2.35
N GLY A 169 8.47 6.93 -1.64
CA GLY A 169 7.16 6.75 -2.19
C GLY A 169 6.47 5.43 -1.88
N ASN A 170 5.24 5.37 -2.35
CA ASN A 170 4.38 4.20 -2.30
C ASN A 170 3.39 4.21 -3.45
N HIS A 171 2.78 3.06 -3.72
CA HIS A 171 1.65 2.95 -4.64
C HIS A 171 0.36 2.79 -3.85
N CYS A 172 -0.78 3.01 -4.51
CA CYS A 172 -2.10 3.12 -3.88
C CYS A 172 -2.40 2.01 -2.85
N SER A 173 -2.16 0.74 -3.19
CA SER A 173 -2.39 -0.38 -2.28
C SER A 173 -1.36 -0.40 -1.14
N SER A 174 -0.08 -0.17 -1.40
CA SER A 174 0.92 -0.08 -0.30
C SER A 174 0.57 1.02 0.70
N SER A 175 0.04 2.15 0.25
CA SER A 175 -0.42 3.25 1.10
C SER A 175 -1.52 2.81 2.07
N MET A 176 -2.51 2.06 1.60
CA MET A 176 -3.56 1.49 2.47
C MET A 176 -2.96 0.52 3.50
N GLY A 177 -1.92 -0.23 3.10
CA GLY A 177 -1.31 -1.26 3.92
C GLY A 177 -0.57 -0.61 5.08
N LEU A 178 0.19 0.45 4.79
CA LEU A 178 0.87 1.28 5.77
C LEU A 178 -0.13 1.96 6.72
N ALA A 179 -1.28 2.39 6.21
CA ALA A 179 -2.35 2.98 7.02
C ALA A 179 -2.99 1.95 7.96
N TYR A 180 -3.29 0.74 7.49
CA TYR A 180 -3.79 -0.32 8.36
C TYR A 180 -2.73 -0.86 9.34
N GLN A 181 -1.46 -0.84 8.94
CA GLN A 181 -0.33 -1.17 9.83
C GLN A 181 -0.26 -0.26 11.07
N GLN A 182 -0.93 0.89 11.04
CA GLN A 182 -1.04 1.75 12.21
C GLN A 182 -1.82 1.11 13.34
N ILE A 183 -2.64 0.10 13.10
CA ILE A 183 -3.47 -0.51 14.15
C ILE A 183 -3.29 -2.01 14.28
N ILE A 184 -2.64 -2.69 13.32
CA ILE A 184 -2.42 -4.15 13.30
C ILE A 184 -1.16 -4.51 12.48
N ASP A 185 -0.39 -5.54 12.86
CA ASP A 185 0.72 -6.08 12.04
C ASP A 185 0.22 -6.79 10.78
N LEU A 186 0.05 -5.97 9.75
CA LEU A 186 -0.15 -6.43 8.40
C LEU A 186 1.20 -6.67 7.72
N PRO A 187 1.39 -7.79 7.00
CA PRO A 187 2.57 -7.98 6.19
C PRO A 187 2.63 -6.94 5.08
N TYR A 188 3.83 -6.48 4.78
CA TYR A 188 4.05 -5.44 3.81
C TYR A 188 4.02 -5.97 2.36
N SER A 189 2.84 -6.30 1.83
CA SER A 189 2.69 -6.85 0.47
C SER A 189 2.03 -5.86 -0.49
N GLY A 190 2.51 -5.87 -1.75
CA GLY A 190 2.09 -4.98 -2.84
C GLY A 190 0.62 -5.15 -3.30
N GLY A 191 -0.15 -5.94 -2.59
CA GLY A 191 -1.59 -5.85 -2.53
C GLY A 191 -2.00 -6.14 -1.09
N LEU A 192 -2.83 -5.29 -0.49
CA LEU A 192 -3.45 -5.60 0.81
C LEU A 192 -4.13 -6.95 0.78
N LYS A 193 -4.62 -7.33 -0.39
CA LYS A 193 -5.61 -8.36 -0.54
C LYS A 193 -5.09 -9.76 -0.27
N GLU A 194 -3.98 -10.16 -0.90
CA GLU A 194 -3.56 -11.56 -0.89
C GLU A 194 -3.20 -12.07 0.50
N ASN A 195 -2.39 -11.31 1.22
CA ASN A 195 -1.95 -11.72 2.55
C ASN A 195 -2.93 -11.34 3.65
N SER A 196 -3.68 -10.24 3.50
CA SER A 196 -4.61 -9.81 4.56
C SER A 196 -5.91 -10.61 4.52
N ALA A 197 -6.43 -10.96 3.33
CA ALA A 197 -7.61 -11.82 3.22
C ALA A 197 -7.30 -13.24 3.70
N ARG A 198 -6.16 -13.83 3.31
CA ARG A 198 -5.71 -15.15 3.80
C ARG A 198 -5.53 -15.23 5.32
N ARG A 199 -5.24 -14.10 5.97
CA ARG A 199 -5.12 -13.98 7.43
C ARG A 199 -6.42 -13.57 8.11
N GLY A 200 -7.52 -13.43 7.35
CA GLY A 200 -8.82 -13.01 7.86
C GLY A 200 -8.84 -11.58 8.40
N LEU A 201 -7.93 -10.69 7.95
CA LEU A 201 -7.80 -9.33 8.47
C LEU A 201 -8.70 -8.32 7.75
N ILE A 202 -9.03 -8.58 6.48
CA ILE A 202 -9.99 -7.80 5.69
C ILE A 202 -11.13 -8.68 5.21
N LYS A 203 -12.33 -8.12 5.11
CA LYS A 203 -13.53 -8.79 4.60
C LYS A 203 -14.30 -7.91 3.61
N LEU A 204 -15.24 -8.50 2.86
CA LEU A 204 -16.19 -7.73 2.05
C LEU A 204 -17.04 -6.89 2.99
N ALA A 205 -17.37 -5.66 2.58
CA ALA A 205 -18.35 -4.90 3.34
C ALA A 205 -19.73 -5.56 3.20
N ALA A 206 -20.45 -5.68 4.32
CA ALA A 206 -21.81 -6.23 4.30
C ALA A 206 -22.73 -5.35 3.44
N PRO A 207 -23.65 -5.94 2.65
CA PRO A 207 -24.07 -7.34 2.66
C PRO A 207 -23.45 -8.22 1.56
N LEU A 208 -22.24 -7.92 1.09
CA LEU A 208 -21.64 -8.69 -0.01
C LEU A 208 -21.15 -10.07 0.44
N GLU A 209 -21.29 -11.03 -0.47
CA GLU A 209 -20.90 -12.42 -0.33
C GLU A 209 -19.83 -12.80 -1.36
N ILE A 210 -18.95 -13.73 -1.01
CA ILE A 210 -18.01 -14.33 -1.95
C ILE A 210 -18.74 -15.45 -2.71
N PRO A 211 -18.60 -15.54 -4.05
CA PRO A 211 -19.28 -16.58 -4.81
C PRO A 211 -19.01 -17.99 -4.26
N PRO A 212 -20.00 -18.89 -4.13
CA PRO A 212 -19.82 -20.22 -3.54
C PRO A 212 -18.85 -21.15 -4.30
N SER A 213 -18.62 -20.91 -5.59
CA SER A 213 -17.64 -21.65 -6.41
C SER A 213 -16.18 -21.31 -6.08
N ARG A 214 -15.99 -20.46 -5.09
CA ARG A 214 -14.75 -19.82 -4.71
C ARG A 214 -14.59 -19.89 -3.19
N THR A 215 -13.36 -19.95 -2.73
CA THR A 215 -12.99 -20.01 -1.31
C THR A 215 -12.48 -18.66 -0.83
N GLU A 216 -12.83 -18.25 0.38
CA GLU A 216 -12.35 -16.98 0.95
C GLU A 216 -10.82 -16.88 1.02
N ASN A 217 -10.13 -18.04 1.00
CA ASN A 217 -8.68 -18.19 1.11
C ASN A 217 -7.90 -17.99 -0.21
N ASN A 218 -8.59 -17.88 -1.36
CA ASN A 218 -7.91 -17.65 -2.64
C ASN A 218 -8.06 -16.17 -3.07
N PRO A 219 -6.98 -15.41 -3.24
CA PRO A 219 -7.05 -13.99 -3.60
C PRO A 219 -7.72 -13.69 -4.94
N ASP A 220 -7.69 -14.63 -5.88
CA ASP A 220 -8.39 -14.53 -7.16
C ASP A 220 -9.90 -14.54 -6.98
N ASP A 221 -10.39 -14.98 -5.81
CA ASP A 221 -11.81 -15.13 -5.55
C ASP A 221 -12.55 -13.83 -5.24
N TRP A 222 -11.75 -12.80 -5.01
CA TRP A 222 -12.18 -11.46 -4.67
C TRP A 222 -11.93 -10.51 -5.85
N ILE A 223 -11.82 -11.02 -7.09
CA ILE A 223 -11.78 -10.21 -8.30
C ILE A 223 -13.07 -9.39 -8.37
N SER A 224 -12.93 -8.07 -8.50
CA SER A 224 -14.04 -7.14 -8.27
C SER A 224 -15.21 -7.36 -9.23
N GLU A 225 -14.92 -7.74 -10.49
CA GLU A 225 -15.94 -8.09 -11.47
C GLU A 225 -16.76 -9.32 -11.05
N THR A 226 -16.12 -10.36 -10.51
CA THR A 226 -16.81 -11.58 -10.10
C THR A 226 -17.72 -11.31 -8.89
N VAL A 227 -17.20 -10.60 -7.88
CA VAL A 227 -17.96 -10.26 -6.67
C VAL A 227 -19.17 -9.38 -7.03
N THR A 228 -18.98 -8.40 -7.90
CA THR A 228 -20.04 -7.49 -8.37
C THR A 228 -21.11 -8.26 -9.13
N ALA A 229 -20.72 -9.16 -10.04
CA ALA A 229 -21.66 -9.98 -10.81
C ALA A 229 -22.47 -10.94 -9.92
N HIS A 230 -21.87 -11.49 -8.86
CA HIS A 230 -22.52 -12.44 -7.96
C HIS A 230 -23.58 -11.81 -7.06
N ASN A 231 -23.28 -10.65 -6.46
CA ASN A 231 -24.14 -10.04 -5.44
C ASN A 231 -25.33 -9.25 -6.02
N GLY A 232 -25.26 -8.89 -7.31
CA GLY A 232 -26.22 -8.01 -7.93
C GLY A 232 -26.07 -6.56 -7.47
N VAL A 233 -26.65 -5.66 -8.26
CA VAL A 233 -26.39 -4.22 -8.13
C VAL A 233 -26.97 -3.60 -6.85
N ASP A 234 -28.14 -4.06 -6.40
CA ASP A 234 -28.81 -3.49 -5.21
C ASP A 234 -28.00 -3.79 -3.93
N LYS A 235 -27.51 -5.04 -3.73
CA LYS A 235 -26.61 -5.37 -2.61
C LYS A 235 -25.30 -4.57 -2.66
N LEU A 236 -24.77 -4.31 -3.85
CA LEU A 236 -23.57 -3.50 -4.00
C LEU A 236 -23.79 -2.04 -3.57
N TYR A 237 -24.94 -1.46 -3.92
CA TYR A 237 -25.29 -0.11 -3.45
C TYR A 237 -25.54 -0.04 -1.96
N GLU A 238 -26.12 -1.09 -1.36
CA GLU A 238 -26.22 -1.22 0.10
C GLU A 238 -24.83 -1.32 0.75
N ALA A 239 -23.91 -2.06 0.14
CA ALA A 239 -22.54 -2.16 0.61
C ALA A 239 -21.77 -0.83 0.50
N TYR A 240 -21.98 -0.05 -0.58
CA TYR A 240 -21.42 1.30 -0.64
C TYR A 240 -22.01 2.22 0.43
N ALA A 241 -23.30 2.07 0.74
CA ALA A 241 -23.98 2.86 1.76
C ALA A 241 -23.56 2.50 3.20
N SER A 242 -23.00 1.30 3.42
CA SER A 242 -22.54 0.84 4.74
C SER A 242 -21.08 1.17 5.03
N LEU A 243 -20.32 1.63 4.01
CA LEU A 243 -18.94 2.05 4.17
C LEU A 243 -18.81 3.21 5.15
N ASP A 244 -17.74 3.19 5.92
CA ASP A 244 -17.35 4.25 6.83
C ASP A 244 -15.87 4.61 6.62
N LYS A 245 -15.45 5.70 7.25
CA LYS A 245 -14.08 6.20 7.18
C LYS A 245 -13.06 5.12 7.51
N GLY A 246 -12.02 5.02 6.69
CA GLY A 246 -10.98 4.00 6.82
C GLY A 246 -11.31 2.68 6.12
N ASP A 247 -12.54 2.43 5.69
CA ASP A 247 -12.82 1.32 4.77
C ASP A 247 -12.19 1.57 3.39
N ILE A 248 -12.13 0.55 2.54
CA ILE A 248 -11.53 0.68 1.22
C ILE A 248 -12.47 0.23 0.10
N LEU A 249 -12.32 0.90 -1.04
CA LEU A 249 -12.84 0.45 -2.32
C LEU A 249 -11.69 -0.13 -3.13
N TYR A 250 -11.90 -1.31 -3.70
CA TYR A 250 -10.87 -2.03 -4.42
C TYR A 250 -11.32 -2.51 -5.79
N LYS A 251 -10.49 -2.25 -6.79
CA LYS A 251 -10.63 -2.77 -8.15
C LYS A 251 -9.44 -3.67 -8.45
N MET A 252 -9.70 -4.85 -9.03
CA MET A 252 -8.69 -5.72 -9.64
C MET A 252 -9.24 -6.26 -10.95
N ILE A 253 -8.56 -5.95 -12.05
CA ILE A 253 -8.85 -6.47 -13.39
C ILE A 253 -7.50 -6.81 -14.04
N ASP A 254 -7.32 -8.07 -14.45
CA ASP A 254 -6.18 -8.55 -15.25
C ASP A 254 -4.80 -8.12 -14.72
N GLY A 255 -4.58 -8.25 -13.41
CA GLY A 255 -3.31 -7.90 -12.75
C GLY A 255 -3.10 -6.40 -12.49
N SER A 256 -3.97 -5.53 -13.01
CA SER A 256 -4.02 -4.11 -12.64
C SER A 256 -5.04 -3.90 -11.52
N GLY A 257 -4.61 -3.24 -10.46
CA GLY A 257 -5.46 -2.96 -9.32
C GLY A 257 -5.38 -1.53 -8.84
N HIS A 258 -6.46 -1.03 -8.26
CA HIS A 258 -6.50 0.27 -7.63
C HIS A 258 -7.29 0.23 -6.33
N THR A 259 -6.77 0.87 -5.30
CA THR A 259 -7.40 0.98 -3.98
C THR A 259 -7.69 2.44 -3.65
N ARG A 260 -8.81 2.67 -2.97
CA ARG A 260 -9.18 3.98 -2.43
C ARG A 260 -9.62 3.82 -0.97
N MET A 261 -9.27 4.77 -0.11
CA MET A 261 -9.77 4.80 1.26
C MET A 261 -10.99 5.70 1.31
N VAL A 262 -12.02 5.23 1.97
CA VAL A 262 -13.25 5.98 2.23
C VAL A 262 -12.96 7.04 3.29
N SER A 263 -13.36 8.29 3.01
CA SER A 263 -13.37 9.37 3.98
C SER A 263 -14.76 9.59 4.57
N LYS A 264 -15.79 9.55 3.72
CA LYS A 264 -17.21 9.61 4.10
C LYS A 264 -18.13 9.08 3.00
N VAL A 265 -19.37 8.82 3.35
CA VAL A 265 -20.45 8.40 2.43
C VAL A 265 -21.65 9.34 2.56
N GLU A 266 -22.25 9.69 1.43
CA GLU A 266 -23.50 10.46 1.34
C GLU A 266 -24.55 9.62 0.61
N VAL A 267 -25.60 9.21 1.32
CA VAL A 267 -26.65 8.33 0.77
C VAL A 267 -27.91 9.13 0.49
N ASN A 268 -28.35 9.13 -0.77
CA ASN A 268 -29.64 9.70 -1.17
C ASN A 268 -30.63 8.58 -1.47
N LYS A 269 -31.83 8.66 -0.88
CA LYS A 269 -32.90 7.66 -1.05
C LYS A 269 -34.14 8.30 -1.66
N THR A 270 -34.90 7.51 -2.41
CA THR A 270 -36.26 7.88 -2.81
C THR A 270 -37.19 7.90 -1.58
N VAL A 271 -38.41 8.42 -1.74
CA VAL A 271 -39.44 8.37 -0.69
C VAL A 271 -39.74 6.94 -0.24
N ALA A 272 -39.60 5.96 -1.14
CA ALA A 272 -39.77 4.54 -0.84
C ALA A 272 -38.53 3.89 -0.17
N GLY A 273 -37.50 4.68 0.17
CA GLY A 273 -36.29 4.19 0.83
C GLY A 273 -35.24 3.56 -0.09
N LYS A 274 -35.48 3.49 -1.41
CA LYS A 274 -34.51 2.94 -2.38
C LYS A 274 -33.35 3.91 -2.62
N ILE A 275 -32.12 3.43 -2.59
CA ILE A 275 -30.91 4.23 -2.89
C ILE A 275 -31.00 4.77 -4.33
N ILE A 276 -30.65 6.05 -4.52
CA ILE A 276 -30.51 6.70 -5.82
C ILE A 276 -29.01 6.75 -6.16
N PRO A 277 -28.49 5.85 -7.02
CA PRO A 277 -27.04 5.65 -7.16
C PRO A 277 -26.30 6.83 -7.76
N SER A 278 -26.92 7.51 -8.73
CA SER A 278 -26.36 8.71 -9.38
C SER A 278 -26.29 9.93 -8.46
N ARG A 279 -27.00 9.89 -7.33
CA ARG A 279 -27.04 10.95 -6.31
C ARG A 279 -26.42 10.52 -4.98
N SER A 280 -25.94 9.29 -4.87
CA SER A 280 -25.27 8.77 -3.67
C SER A 280 -23.78 8.68 -3.96
N TYR A 281 -22.96 9.08 -2.99
CA TYR A 281 -21.55 9.32 -3.21
C TYR A 281 -20.68 8.71 -2.13
N VAL A 282 -19.54 8.18 -2.54
CA VAL A 282 -18.40 7.90 -1.66
C VAL A 282 -17.34 8.95 -1.92
N TYR A 283 -16.79 9.52 -0.86
CA TYR A 283 -15.65 10.42 -0.91
C TYR A 283 -14.42 9.62 -0.53
N CYS A 284 -13.36 9.78 -1.31
CA CYS A 284 -12.17 8.96 -1.16
C CYS A 284 -10.89 9.79 -1.05
N LEU A 285 -9.99 9.28 -0.22
CA LEU A 285 -8.57 9.58 -0.28
C LEU A 285 -7.88 8.50 -1.13
N GLU A 286 -7.15 8.90 -2.16
CA GLU A 286 -6.43 7.99 -3.03
C GLU A 286 -5.10 8.59 -3.50
N GLN A 287 -4.16 7.73 -3.84
CA GLN A 287 -2.92 8.10 -4.50
C GLN A 287 -2.94 7.47 -5.89
N THR A 288 -2.48 8.19 -6.91
CA THR A 288 -2.53 7.70 -8.29
C THR A 288 -1.19 7.89 -8.98
N ASN A 289 -1.02 7.19 -10.09
CA ASN A 289 0.12 7.31 -10.99
C ASN A 289 0.04 8.56 -11.90
N ALA A 290 -0.69 9.59 -11.49
CA ALA A 290 -0.86 10.83 -12.23
C ALA A 290 -0.86 12.01 -11.26
N TRP A 291 -0.50 13.18 -11.80
CA TRP A 291 -0.69 14.43 -11.08
C TRP A 291 -2.16 14.66 -10.82
N ALA A 292 -2.48 15.05 -9.59
CA ALA A 292 -3.82 15.43 -9.23
C ALA A 292 -4.18 16.74 -9.93
N ASP A 293 -5.39 16.80 -10.49
CA ASP A 293 -5.98 17.98 -11.15
C ASP A 293 -6.25 19.15 -10.15
N ASN A 294 -5.60 19.15 -8.98
CA ASN A 294 -5.89 20.00 -7.83
C ASN A 294 -4.91 21.18 -7.66
N LYS A 295 -4.03 21.46 -8.63
CA LYS A 295 -2.99 22.52 -8.60
C LYS A 295 -1.94 22.41 -7.48
N ARG A 296 -1.98 21.37 -6.64
CA ARG A 296 -1.04 21.18 -5.52
C ARG A 296 0.15 20.29 -5.87
N GLU A 297 0.44 20.00 -7.14
CA GLU A 297 1.62 19.21 -7.53
C GLU A 297 1.76 17.94 -6.67
N SER A 298 0.69 17.15 -6.65
CA SER A 298 0.57 15.98 -5.78
C SER A 298 0.08 14.79 -6.58
N THR A 299 0.49 13.59 -6.20
CA THR A 299 -0.08 12.34 -6.70
C THR A 299 -1.30 11.88 -5.90
N TRP A 300 -1.69 12.65 -4.87
CA TRP A 300 -2.79 12.36 -3.97
C TRP A 300 -4.04 13.17 -4.32
N PHE A 301 -5.18 12.50 -4.31
CA PHE A 301 -6.50 13.10 -4.38
C PHE A 301 -7.21 12.95 -3.03
N ILE A 302 -7.63 14.07 -2.47
CA ILE A 302 -8.31 14.15 -1.18
C ILE A 302 -9.80 14.40 -1.43
N ASP A 303 -10.65 13.63 -0.76
CA ASP A 303 -12.11 13.69 -0.85
C ASP A 303 -12.63 13.68 -2.30
N ARG A 304 -11.97 12.90 -3.17
CA ARG A 304 -12.45 12.72 -4.52
C ARG A 304 -13.79 12.01 -4.49
N LYS A 305 -14.77 12.64 -5.12
CA LYS A 305 -16.17 12.23 -5.10
C LYS A 305 -16.47 11.23 -6.21
N TYR A 306 -17.03 10.08 -5.85
CA TYR A 306 -17.49 9.06 -6.79
C TYR A 306 -18.96 8.74 -6.54
N SER A 307 -19.76 8.69 -7.60
CA SER A 307 -21.14 8.20 -7.48
C SER A 307 -21.15 6.68 -7.31
N PHE A 308 -22.19 6.12 -6.68
CA PHE A 308 -22.34 4.67 -6.56
C PHE A 308 -22.44 4.01 -7.94
N GLU A 309 -23.07 4.68 -8.91
CA GLU A 309 -23.15 4.22 -10.30
C GLU A 309 -21.77 4.13 -10.96
N THR A 310 -20.92 5.15 -10.76
CA THR A 310 -19.53 5.15 -11.27
C THR A 310 -18.69 4.05 -10.64
N LEU A 311 -18.82 3.81 -9.34
CA LEU A 311 -18.07 2.75 -8.65
C LEU A 311 -18.48 1.37 -9.16
N ASN A 312 -19.79 1.13 -9.33
CA ASN A 312 -20.31 -0.12 -9.88
C ASN A 312 -19.85 -0.32 -11.34
N SER A 313 -20.01 0.68 -12.21
CA SER A 313 -19.65 0.57 -13.63
C SER A 313 -18.14 0.41 -13.86
N THR A 314 -17.32 0.67 -12.84
CA THR A 314 -15.87 0.50 -12.89
C THR A 314 -15.38 -0.68 -12.04
N ASN A 315 -16.29 -1.52 -11.55
CA ASN A 315 -16.02 -2.72 -10.73
C ASN A 315 -15.19 -2.40 -9.49
N PHE A 316 -15.57 -1.38 -8.69
CA PHE A 316 -14.99 -1.21 -7.36
C PHE A 316 -15.79 -1.98 -6.32
N THR A 317 -15.12 -2.88 -5.61
CA THR A 317 -15.70 -3.71 -4.56
C THR A 317 -15.37 -3.13 -3.18
N PRO A 318 -16.36 -2.96 -2.30
CA PRO A 318 -16.19 -2.57 -0.89
C PRO A 318 -15.49 -3.61 -0.02
N PHE A 319 -14.52 -3.17 0.78
CA PHE A 319 -13.87 -3.97 1.82
C PHE A 319 -13.68 -3.16 3.10
N THR A 320 -13.54 -3.88 4.20
CA THR A 320 -13.44 -3.35 5.56
C THR A 320 -12.46 -4.21 6.36
N LEU A 321 -11.76 -3.61 7.33
CA LEU A 321 -10.99 -4.38 8.29
C LEU A 321 -11.92 -5.09 9.27
N CYS A 322 -11.64 -6.35 9.58
CA CYS A 322 -12.45 -7.12 10.52
C CYS A 322 -12.55 -6.45 11.88
N ILE A 323 -11.44 -5.88 12.36
CA ILE A 323 -11.40 -5.19 13.65
C ILE A 323 -12.40 -4.03 13.72
N PHE A 324 -12.76 -3.40 12.60
CA PHE A 324 -13.74 -2.31 12.61
C PHE A 324 -15.18 -2.77 12.85
N HIS A 325 -15.47 -4.07 12.78
CA HIS A 325 -16.78 -4.65 13.06
C HIS A 325 -16.95 -5.13 14.50
N GLU A 326 -15.88 -5.12 15.29
CA GLU A 326 -15.94 -5.50 16.69
C GLU A 326 -16.66 -4.42 17.51
N GLU A 327 -17.46 -4.82 18.50
CA GLU A 327 -18.15 -3.88 19.39
C GLU A 327 -17.16 -3.02 20.21
N ASN A 328 -15.95 -3.52 20.45
CA ASN A 328 -14.88 -2.84 21.19
C ASN A 328 -13.52 -3.12 20.53
N PRO A 329 -13.22 -2.47 19.39
CA PRO A 329 -12.04 -2.79 18.59
C PRO A 329 -10.77 -2.53 19.40
N LYS A 330 -10.04 -3.60 19.74
CA LYS A 330 -8.80 -3.49 20.52
C LYS A 330 -7.64 -3.16 19.61
N ILE A 331 -7.23 -1.90 19.63
CA ILE A 331 -5.98 -1.49 19.02
C ILE A 331 -4.80 -2.23 19.68
N TYR A 332 -3.97 -2.87 18.85
CA TYR A 332 -2.76 -3.53 19.34
C TYR A 332 -1.73 -2.51 19.84
N ASP A 333 -1.09 -2.80 20.97
CA ASP A 333 -0.09 -1.94 21.60
C ASP A 333 1.17 -1.84 20.73
N ALA A 334 1.57 -0.60 20.41
CA ALA A 334 2.80 -0.34 19.68
C ALA A 334 3.78 0.43 20.56
N TYR A 335 4.99 -0.10 20.69
CA TYR A 335 6.10 0.64 21.25
C TYR A 335 7.43 0.21 20.64
N ILE A 336 8.43 1.05 20.85
CA ILE A 336 9.84 0.75 20.62
C ILE A 336 10.53 0.61 21.96
N MET A 337 11.48 -0.31 22.03
CA MET A 337 12.27 -0.58 23.19
C MET A 337 13.74 -0.53 22.86
N MET A 338 14.53 0.16 23.69
CA MET A 338 15.99 0.18 23.58
C MET A 338 16.62 -0.54 24.77
N LYS A 339 17.46 -1.54 24.46
CA LYS A 339 18.24 -2.32 25.43
C LYS A 339 19.71 -1.93 25.34
N GLY A 340 20.33 -1.73 26.50
CA GLY A 340 21.71 -1.27 26.60
C GLY A 340 21.78 0.26 26.61
N LYS A 341 22.81 0.79 27.28
CA LYS A 341 23.05 2.22 27.43
C LYS A 341 24.26 2.61 26.61
N ASN A 342 24.12 3.62 25.75
CA ASN A 342 25.28 4.26 25.15
C ASN A 342 25.82 5.37 26.08
N THR A 343 27.13 5.40 26.23
CA THR A 343 27.91 6.49 26.85
C THR A 343 28.84 7.11 25.81
N PRO A 344 29.36 8.33 26.05
CA PRO A 344 30.40 8.94 25.20
C PRO A 344 31.55 7.99 24.85
N GLU A 345 32.02 7.18 25.80
CA GLU A 345 33.12 6.23 25.61
C GLU A 345 32.71 5.05 24.72
N THR A 346 31.47 4.58 24.82
CA THR A 346 30.97 3.48 23.98
C THR A 346 30.72 3.94 22.54
N ILE A 347 30.25 5.18 22.34
CA ILE A 347 30.04 5.78 21.01
C ILE A 347 31.36 5.80 20.24
N LYS A 348 32.45 6.21 20.89
CA LYS A 348 33.80 6.28 20.30
C LYS A 348 34.35 4.92 19.87
N LYS A 349 33.93 3.81 20.48
CA LYS A 349 34.55 2.49 20.27
C LYS A 349 33.71 1.56 19.39
N MET A 350 32.40 1.49 19.64
CA MET A 350 31.37 0.84 18.83
C MET A 350 30.06 0.90 19.63
N LEU A 351 29.00 1.49 19.05
CA LEU A 351 27.69 1.62 19.67
C LEU A 351 27.20 0.27 20.22
N ALA A 352 26.55 0.27 21.37
CA ALA A 352 26.05 -0.94 22.01
C ALA A 352 24.54 -0.83 22.19
N GLY A 353 23.83 -1.87 21.79
CA GLY A 353 22.42 -2.01 22.16
C GLY A 353 21.57 -2.61 21.07
N THR A 354 20.32 -2.86 21.44
CA THR A 354 19.35 -3.49 20.57
C THR A 354 18.03 -2.79 20.68
N ILE A 355 17.49 -2.41 19.52
CA ILE A 355 16.14 -1.91 19.37
C ILE A 355 15.21 -3.10 19.14
N GLU A 356 14.12 -3.18 19.90
CA GLU A 356 13.04 -4.16 19.73
C GLU A 356 11.69 -3.43 19.60
N SER A 357 10.71 -4.02 18.91
CA SER A 357 9.37 -3.45 18.77
C SER A 357 8.29 -4.52 18.61
N THR A 358 7.03 -4.18 18.95
CA THR A 358 5.84 -5.02 18.67
C THR A 358 5.35 -4.93 17.24
N PHE A 359 5.82 -3.95 16.46
CA PHE A 359 5.56 -3.81 15.03
C PHE A 359 6.86 -3.93 14.24
N PRO A 360 6.81 -4.27 12.94
CA PRO A 360 7.99 -4.20 12.09
C PRO A 360 8.66 -2.82 12.20
N LEU A 361 9.96 -2.81 12.42
CA LEU A 361 10.77 -1.59 12.37
C LEU A 361 10.80 -1.14 10.92
N ASN A 362 10.18 0.01 10.64
CA ASN A 362 10.27 0.63 9.32
C ASN A 362 11.71 1.04 9.05
N TYR A 363 12.37 1.65 10.04
CA TYR A 363 13.77 2.03 9.92
C TYR A 363 14.43 2.19 11.30
N VAL A 364 15.76 2.17 11.30
CA VAL A 364 16.63 2.63 12.39
C VAL A 364 17.71 3.51 11.78
N ARG A 365 17.88 4.72 12.32
CA ARG A 365 18.87 5.69 11.87
C ARG A 365 19.74 6.14 13.03
N ALA A 366 21.05 6.05 12.85
CA ALA A 366 22.04 6.62 13.71
C ALA A 366 22.76 7.75 12.97
N THR A 367 22.94 8.90 13.60
CA THR A 367 23.68 10.04 13.03
C THR A 367 24.64 10.61 14.06
N ILE A 368 25.79 11.09 13.59
CA ILE A 368 26.73 11.89 14.37
C ILE A 368 26.83 13.25 13.67
N THR A 369 26.58 14.32 14.40
CA THR A 369 26.70 15.70 13.90
C THR A 369 27.82 16.44 14.61
N ASP A 370 28.51 17.34 13.89
CA ASP A 370 29.43 18.30 14.50
C ASP A 370 28.68 19.46 15.19
N ALA A 371 29.43 20.42 15.73
CA ALA A 371 28.88 21.58 16.45
C ALA A 371 28.02 22.51 15.57
N ASP A 372 28.19 22.47 14.24
CA ASP A 372 27.39 23.22 13.28
C ASP A 372 26.13 22.44 12.86
N GLY A 373 25.91 21.24 13.40
CA GLY A 373 24.80 20.36 13.08
C GLY A 373 24.99 19.55 11.79
N LYS A 374 26.18 19.58 11.18
CA LYS A 374 26.45 18.82 9.96
C LYS A 374 26.70 17.36 10.27
N ILE A 375 26.02 16.47 9.56
CA ILE A 375 26.21 15.01 9.67
C ILE A 375 27.63 14.65 9.19
N VAL A 376 28.44 14.09 10.09
CA VAL A 376 29.81 13.61 9.83
C VAL A 376 29.91 12.09 9.77
N SER A 377 28.91 11.38 10.30
CA SER A 377 28.73 9.95 10.15
C SER A 377 27.26 9.59 10.26
N GLU A 378 26.82 8.57 9.52
CA GLU A 378 25.49 8.01 9.67
C GLU A 378 25.48 6.51 9.39
N ALA A 379 24.49 5.83 9.96
CA ALA A 379 24.10 4.49 9.58
C ALA A 379 22.57 4.45 9.47
N PHE A 380 22.08 3.88 8.38
CA PHE A 380 20.66 3.74 8.12
C PHE A 380 20.35 2.28 7.82
N LYS A 381 19.49 1.68 8.64
CA LYS A 381 18.92 0.38 8.37
C LYS A 381 17.45 0.55 8.03
N TYR A 382 17.13 0.25 6.80
CA TYR A 382 15.77 0.15 6.31
C TYR A 382 15.47 -1.31 5.99
N ASP A 383 14.29 -1.79 6.35
CA ASP A 383 13.95 -3.18 6.10
C ASP A 383 12.49 -3.37 5.71
N PHE A 384 12.29 -3.97 4.54
CA PHE A 384 10.97 -4.43 4.09
C PHE A 384 10.56 -5.75 4.72
N THR A 385 11.50 -6.47 5.32
CA THR A 385 11.24 -7.71 6.05
C THR A 385 10.73 -7.36 7.44
N LYS A 386 9.90 -8.25 8.01
CA LYS A 386 9.29 -8.08 9.33
C LYS A 386 10.36 -8.16 10.44
N ASN A 387 11.27 -7.19 10.48
CA ASN A 387 12.32 -7.11 11.47
C ASN A 387 11.80 -6.31 12.66
N TYR A 388 11.49 -7.02 13.73
CA TYR A 388 11.07 -6.46 15.01
C TYR A 388 12.27 -6.14 15.92
N LYS A 389 13.49 -6.43 15.45
CA LYS A 389 14.72 -6.32 16.22
C LYS A 389 15.89 -5.86 15.36
N VAL A 390 16.63 -4.86 15.82
CA VAL A 390 17.86 -4.38 15.19
C VAL A 390 18.94 -4.23 16.25
N ASN A 391 20.05 -4.93 16.07
CA ASN A 391 21.26 -4.70 16.81
C ASN A 391 22.05 -3.57 16.15
N ILE A 392 22.31 -2.50 16.90
CA ILE A 392 22.90 -1.25 16.39
C ILE A 392 24.36 -1.46 15.94
N ARG A 393 25.03 -2.49 16.48
CA ARG A 393 26.38 -2.91 16.08
C ARG A 393 26.47 -3.46 14.68
N ASP A 394 25.38 -4.04 14.20
CA ASP A 394 25.34 -4.72 12.91
C ASP A 394 24.97 -3.74 11.77
N MET A 395 24.79 -2.46 12.10
CA MET A 395 24.56 -1.39 11.12
C MET A 395 25.89 -0.91 10.52
N THR A 396 25.87 -0.57 9.23
CA THR A 396 27.05 -0.04 8.54
C THR A 396 27.11 1.48 8.65
N TYR A 397 28.19 2.00 9.23
CA TYR A 397 28.42 3.43 9.43
C TYR A 397 29.31 3.99 8.32
N THR A 398 28.96 5.18 7.82
CA THR A 398 29.76 5.87 6.78
C THR A 398 31.15 6.27 7.26
N LEU A 399 31.28 6.59 8.54
CA LEU A 399 32.56 6.84 9.20
C LEU A 399 32.54 6.31 10.64
N ASN A 400 33.59 5.61 11.06
CA ASN A 400 33.71 5.20 12.46
C ASN A 400 34.03 6.41 13.35
N ALA A 401 33.39 6.47 14.53
CA ALA A 401 33.53 7.60 15.46
C ALA A 401 34.97 7.79 15.99
N ASP A 402 35.79 6.74 16.01
CA ASP A 402 37.21 6.78 16.39
C ASP A 402 38.11 7.50 15.37
N LYS A 403 37.59 7.78 14.17
CA LYS A 403 38.29 8.51 13.11
C LYS A 403 37.86 9.97 13.00
N LEU A 404 36.99 10.44 13.90
CA LEU A 404 36.58 11.84 13.95
C LEU A 404 37.74 12.72 14.43
N PRO A 405 37.92 13.94 13.88
CA PRO A 405 38.84 14.93 14.42
C PRO A 405 38.52 15.30 15.89
N THR A 406 39.48 15.91 16.57
CA THR A 406 39.26 16.55 17.87
C THR A 406 38.12 17.57 17.77
N GLY A 407 37.12 17.46 18.64
CA GLY A 407 35.93 18.29 18.59
C GLY A 407 34.76 17.74 19.40
N THR A 408 33.68 18.53 19.49
CA THR A 408 32.43 18.16 20.14
C THR A 408 31.40 17.74 19.09
N TYR A 409 30.70 16.65 19.40
CA TYR A 409 29.76 16.00 18.49
C TYR A 409 28.47 15.62 19.24
N THR A 410 27.39 15.47 18.48
CA THR A 410 26.12 14.93 18.97
C THR A 410 25.79 13.64 18.24
N PHE A 411 25.61 12.56 18.99
CA PHE A 411 25.04 11.31 18.49
C PHE A 411 23.51 11.34 18.65
N ASN A 412 22.78 10.99 17.60
CA ASN A 412 21.33 10.84 17.60
C ASN A 412 20.94 9.47 17.05
N LEU A 413 20.10 8.75 17.81
CA LEU A 413 19.50 7.48 17.42
C LEU A 413 17.99 7.64 17.28
N LYS A 414 17.47 7.36 16.10
CA LYS A 414 16.04 7.36 15.79
C LYS A 414 15.59 5.99 15.32
N ALA A 415 14.36 5.63 15.65
CA ALA A 415 13.71 4.45 15.09
C ALA A 415 12.25 4.76 14.80
N GLY A 416 11.73 4.14 13.75
CA GLY A 416 10.33 4.26 13.38
C GLY A 416 9.67 2.93 13.16
N ILE A 417 8.40 2.86 13.55
CA ILE A 417 7.48 1.79 13.14
C ILE A 417 6.33 2.43 12.38
N ALA A 418 5.33 1.62 12.01
CA ALA A 418 4.10 2.12 11.42
C ALA A 418 3.59 3.39 12.16
N ARG A 419 3.47 3.30 13.49
CA ARG A 419 2.90 4.34 14.37
C ARG A 419 3.71 5.63 14.58
N GLY A 420 4.79 5.82 13.83
CA GLY A 420 5.58 7.04 13.89
C GLY A 420 7.05 6.79 14.13
N SER A 421 7.71 7.82 14.61
CA SER A 421 9.15 7.90 14.80
C SER A 421 9.46 8.40 16.20
N TRP A 422 10.52 7.87 16.81
CA TRP A 422 10.97 8.29 18.13
C TRP A 422 12.46 8.58 18.11
N ASP A 423 12.83 9.69 18.77
CA ASP A 423 14.19 9.96 19.18
C ASP A 423 14.50 9.07 20.40
N ILE A 424 15.30 8.04 20.18
CA ILE A 424 15.60 7.00 21.16
C ILE A 424 16.68 7.50 22.13
N GLU A 425 17.74 8.08 21.58
CA GLU A 425 18.85 8.66 22.34
C GLU A 425 19.45 9.88 21.62
N THR A 426 19.81 10.89 22.41
CA THR A 426 20.65 12.03 22.00
C THR A 426 21.76 12.17 23.03
N ILE A 427 23.02 12.11 22.58
CA ILE A 427 24.19 12.10 23.46
C ILE A 427 25.26 13.02 22.90
N GLU A 428 25.72 13.98 23.69
CA GLU A 428 26.88 14.81 23.37
C GLU A 428 28.18 14.12 23.81
N PHE A 429 29.22 14.19 22.99
CA PHE A 429 30.56 13.67 23.32
C PHE A 429 31.67 14.49 22.68
N THR A 430 32.83 14.51 23.32
CA THR A 430 34.04 15.20 22.81
C THR A 430 35.08 14.17 22.42
N VAL A 431 35.67 14.28 21.23
CA VAL A 431 36.88 13.55 20.82
C VAL A 431 38.08 14.43 21.16
N GLU A 432 39.06 13.85 21.86
CA GLU A 432 40.29 14.53 22.29
C GLU A 432 41.42 14.30 21.29
#